data_AF-A0A418VXL0-F1
#
_entry.id   AF-A0A418VXL0-F1
#
_cell.length_a   1.000
_cell.length_b   1.000
_cell.length_c   1.000
_cell.angle_alpha   90.00
_cell.angle_beta   90.00
_cell.angle_gamma   90.00
#
_symmetry.space_group_name_H-M   'P 1'
#
loop_
_entity.id
_entity.type
_entity.pdbx_description
1 polymer ?
#
loop_
_entity_poly.entity_id
_entity_poly.type
_entity_poly.pdbx_seq_one_letter_code
_entity_poly.pdbx_strand_id
1 'polypeptide(L)'
;MPDDHAGMFAPLTPEETTAGASAAPGKTTKTPIIPVPADAPAMEFRHPKHGEPSRYWPYHDAEGRLVGYVCRWDLTDDAGNRTKEFLPVTFCDLGNGKRGWRSKGMPSPRPLFGLPDLLARSDALVLVCEGEKARDAGAALFPDMVATTPAHGAKSPHLTDFSPCAGRVVVIATDHDEPGKTDAKGKPHHPGRDFGDTVAEMARAAGAVEVLHLPPDRLGAWLWRDGERVPRTDPLPDGWDLADALAEGWTAETVAALRSAPAFLSPYGTTKPDTPAATDAESKEWDWPFRLMPYGVEKRIDRVDRETGAVTIEWRWICSRIEVAAETRNTDGTAWGRLLSLTDRDGRAKEWAMPMSMLAGDGTAYRERLLEMGLVIAPGRFPRDALHEFVSTARPGVKARCVSRVGWHSGAFVMTHTTLGDPCHG
;
A
#
# COMPACT_ATOMS: atom_id res chain seq x y z
N MET A 1 -4.18 -64.11 -12.73
CA MET A 1 -4.20 -63.39 -11.46
C MET A 1 -4.15 -64.41 -10.32
N PRO A 2 -3.22 -64.32 -9.36
CA PRO A 2 -2.21 -63.27 -9.14
C PRO A 2 -0.80 -63.75 -9.54
N ASP A 3 -0.03 -63.01 -10.35
CA ASP A 3 0.73 -61.77 -10.10
C ASP A 3 2.07 -62.02 -9.37
N ASP A 4 3.08 -62.25 -10.22
CA ASP A 4 4.51 -62.37 -9.92
C ASP A 4 5.18 -61.02 -10.24
N HIS A 5 5.03 -60.04 -9.34
CA HIS A 5 5.76 -58.76 -9.39
C HIS A 5 5.90 -58.18 -7.98
N ALA A 6 6.75 -58.80 -7.15
CA ALA A 6 7.15 -58.25 -5.86
C ALA A 6 8.62 -58.55 -5.59
N GLY A 7 9.54 -57.93 -6.35
CA GLY A 7 10.98 -58.15 -6.17
C GLY A 7 11.92 -57.11 -6.76
N MET A 8 11.46 -55.91 -7.16
CA MET A 8 12.34 -54.91 -7.81
C MET A 8 12.80 -53.75 -6.92
N PHE A 9 12.34 -53.64 -5.67
CA PHE A 9 12.82 -52.60 -4.76
C PHE A 9 12.84 -53.13 -3.32
N ALA A 10 13.97 -53.71 -2.90
CA ALA A 10 14.26 -53.90 -1.49
C ALA A 10 14.75 -52.57 -0.91
N PRO A 11 14.27 -52.13 0.27
CA PRO A 11 14.79 -50.93 0.93
C PRO A 11 16.26 -51.13 1.31
N LEU A 12 17.09 -50.10 1.09
CA LEU A 12 18.51 -50.11 1.46
C LEU A 12 18.65 -50.40 2.96
N THR A 13 19.63 -51.22 3.30
CA THR A 13 19.94 -51.47 4.71
C THR A 13 20.46 -50.19 5.38
N PRO A 14 20.32 -50.06 6.71
CA PRO A 14 20.86 -48.90 7.45
C PRO A 14 22.36 -48.69 7.21
N GLU A 15 23.12 -49.77 7.01
CA GLU A 15 24.57 -49.72 6.72
C GLU A 15 24.87 -49.19 5.31
N GLU A 16 24.09 -49.58 4.29
CA GLU A 16 24.20 -49.04 2.93
C GLU A 16 23.75 -47.57 2.84
N THR A 17 22.82 -47.16 3.70
CA THR A 17 22.38 -45.76 3.83
C THR A 17 23.49 -44.88 4.44
N THR A 18 24.37 -45.47 5.26
CA THR A 18 25.44 -44.76 5.97
C THR A 18 26.74 -44.71 5.16
N ALA A 19 26.98 -45.68 4.26
CA ALA A 19 28.20 -45.79 3.47
C ALA A 19 28.26 -44.87 2.22
N GLY A 20 27.15 -44.24 1.83
CA GLY A 20 27.07 -43.34 0.66
C GLY A 20 27.21 -41.84 0.95
N ALA A 21 27.28 -41.43 2.21
CA ALA A 21 27.38 -40.02 2.59
C ALA A 21 28.84 -39.53 2.52
N SER A 22 29.36 -39.37 1.31
CA SER A 22 30.47 -38.43 1.09
C SER A 22 30.00 -37.06 1.60
N ALA A 23 30.67 -36.56 2.63
CA ALA A 23 30.41 -35.22 3.17
C ALA A 23 30.55 -34.21 2.03
N ALA A 24 29.42 -33.65 1.59
CA ALA A 24 29.43 -32.47 0.74
C ALA A 24 30.32 -31.41 1.43
N PRO A 25 31.19 -30.69 0.70
CA PRO A 25 32.01 -29.65 1.29
C PRO A 25 31.10 -28.68 2.04
N GLY A 26 31.36 -28.50 3.35
CA GLY A 26 30.51 -27.70 4.22
C GLY A 26 30.21 -26.35 3.60
N LYS A 27 28.93 -25.95 3.57
CA LYS A 27 28.51 -24.64 3.07
C LYS A 27 29.35 -23.56 3.74
N THR A 28 30.21 -22.89 2.98
CA THR A 28 30.95 -21.72 3.46
C THR A 28 29.93 -20.65 3.85
N THR A 29 29.73 -20.49 5.16
CA THR A 29 28.75 -19.56 5.70
C THR A 29 29.37 -18.17 5.63
N LYS A 30 28.81 -17.31 4.76
CA LYS A 30 29.21 -15.91 4.65
C LYS A 30 28.46 -15.11 5.72
N THR A 31 29.17 -14.65 6.74
CA THR A 31 28.59 -13.96 7.89
C THR A 31 28.93 -12.48 7.84
N PRO A 32 27.95 -11.55 7.80
CA PRO A 32 28.21 -10.11 7.86
C PRO A 32 29.00 -9.71 9.12
N ILE A 33 29.98 -8.82 8.95
CA ILE A 33 30.73 -8.17 10.04
C ILE A 33 30.21 -6.74 10.15
N ILE A 34 29.60 -6.40 11.30
CA ILE A 34 28.91 -5.13 11.50
C ILE A 34 29.27 -4.55 12.87
N PRO A 35 29.64 -3.25 12.94
CA PRO A 35 29.90 -2.37 11.80
C PRO A 35 31.08 -2.87 10.97
N VAL A 36 31.18 -2.40 9.73
CA VAL A 36 32.31 -2.68 8.83
C VAL A 36 33.59 -2.16 9.51
N PRO A 37 34.62 -3.00 9.70
CA PRO A 37 35.86 -2.60 10.32
C PRO A 37 36.57 -1.46 9.57
N ALA A 38 37.26 -0.58 10.28
CA ALA A 38 38.00 0.53 9.67
C ALA A 38 39.14 0.07 8.74
N ASP A 39 39.65 -1.16 8.92
CA ASP A 39 40.66 -1.78 8.07
C ASP A 39 40.06 -2.50 6.84
N ALA A 40 38.74 -2.50 6.67
CA ALA A 40 38.11 -3.10 5.50
C ALA A 40 38.47 -2.30 4.22
N PRO A 41 38.75 -2.98 3.10
CA PRO A 41 38.97 -2.31 1.83
C PRO A 41 37.70 -1.59 1.38
N ALA A 42 37.86 -0.57 0.53
CA ALA A 42 36.76 0.10 -0.14
C ALA A 42 35.81 -0.92 -0.81
N MET A 43 34.55 -0.56 -0.96
CA MET A 43 33.58 -1.44 -1.60
C MET A 43 33.90 -1.60 -3.09
N GLU A 44 34.44 -2.76 -3.45
CA GLU A 44 34.71 -3.19 -4.83
C GLU A 44 33.97 -4.50 -5.12
N PHE A 45 32.63 -4.45 -5.09
CA PHE A 45 31.80 -5.63 -5.35
C PHE A 45 31.37 -5.70 -6.82
N ARG A 46 31.73 -6.80 -7.50
CA ARG A 46 31.27 -7.13 -8.85
C ARG A 46 30.36 -8.35 -8.81
N HIS A 47 29.10 -8.18 -9.21
CA HIS A 47 28.15 -9.28 -9.30
C HIS A 47 28.52 -10.22 -10.46
N PRO A 48 28.51 -11.56 -10.29
CA PRO A 48 28.90 -12.50 -11.35
C PRO A 48 28.08 -12.35 -12.65
N LYS A 49 26.78 -12.06 -12.52
CA LYS A 49 25.87 -11.90 -13.67
C LYS A 49 25.74 -10.46 -14.16
N HIS A 50 25.84 -9.48 -13.26
CA HIS A 50 25.45 -8.10 -13.54
C HIS A 50 26.64 -7.13 -13.61
N GLY A 51 27.85 -7.59 -13.28
CA GLY A 51 29.02 -6.72 -13.26
C GLY A 51 28.99 -5.74 -12.09
N GLU A 52 29.51 -4.54 -12.31
CA GLU A 52 29.57 -3.48 -11.30
C GLU A 52 28.20 -2.81 -11.09
N PRO A 53 27.86 -2.42 -9.86
CA PRO A 53 26.62 -1.72 -9.60
C PRO A 53 26.61 -0.34 -10.28
N SER A 54 25.48 0.03 -10.86
CA SER A 54 25.23 1.35 -11.43
C SER A 54 25.16 2.43 -10.36
N ARG A 55 24.67 2.06 -9.15
CA ARG A 55 24.61 2.94 -7.98
C ARG A 55 24.63 2.12 -6.69
N TYR A 56 25.07 2.72 -5.59
CA TYR A 56 25.00 2.09 -4.28
C TYR A 56 24.81 3.15 -3.19
N TRP A 57 24.19 2.74 -2.08
CA TRP A 57 23.86 3.60 -0.95
C TRP A 57 24.40 3.00 0.35
N PRO A 58 25.33 3.69 1.05
CA PRO A 58 25.90 3.23 2.32
C PRO A 58 24.94 3.42 3.49
N TYR A 59 24.56 2.35 4.15
CA TYR A 59 23.81 2.37 5.40
C TYR A 59 24.77 2.47 6.58
N HIS A 60 24.42 3.28 7.57
CA HIS A 60 25.24 3.56 8.75
C HIS A 60 24.46 3.27 10.03
N ASP A 61 25.17 2.92 11.10
CA ASP A 61 24.60 2.81 12.44
C ASP A 61 24.47 4.19 13.11
N ALA A 62 24.01 4.22 14.37
CA ALA A 62 23.79 5.44 15.12
C ALA A 62 25.07 6.27 15.35
N GLU A 63 26.23 5.61 15.37
CA GLU A 63 27.55 6.27 15.51
C GLU A 63 28.14 6.68 14.15
N GLY A 64 27.41 6.52 13.05
CA GLY A 64 27.87 6.86 11.71
C GLY A 64 28.85 5.87 11.12
N ARG A 65 28.97 4.65 11.68
CA ARG A 65 29.84 3.60 11.15
C ARG A 65 29.11 2.82 10.07
N LEU A 66 29.84 2.45 9.01
CA LEU A 66 29.27 1.73 7.87
C LEU A 66 28.74 0.35 8.29
N VAL A 67 27.52 0.01 7.89
CA VAL A 67 26.85 -1.28 8.16
C VAL A 67 26.83 -2.16 6.91
N GLY A 68 26.63 -1.54 5.75
CA GLY A 68 26.57 -2.22 4.46
C GLY A 68 26.02 -1.30 3.39
N TYR A 69 25.75 -1.86 2.22
CA TYR A 69 25.22 -1.14 1.08
C TYR A 69 23.95 -1.79 0.57
N VAL A 70 23.07 -0.97 0.00
CA VAL A 70 22.12 -1.43 -1.03
C VAL A 70 22.69 -1.01 -2.37
N CYS A 71 22.82 -1.96 -3.30
CA CYS A 71 23.38 -1.74 -4.62
C CYS A 71 22.29 -1.94 -5.68
N ARG A 72 22.32 -1.10 -6.72
CA ARG A 72 21.42 -1.13 -7.87
C ARG A 72 22.20 -1.42 -9.15
N TRP A 73 21.63 -2.28 -9.99
CA TRP A 73 22.05 -2.49 -11.36
C TRP A 73 20.91 -2.09 -12.29
N ASP A 74 21.18 -1.17 -13.20
CA ASP A 74 20.32 -0.90 -14.34
C ASP A 74 20.66 -1.88 -15.46
N LEU A 75 19.67 -2.65 -15.88
CA LEU A 75 19.80 -3.77 -16.80
C LEU A 75 18.87 -3.58 -18.00
N THR A 76 19.11 -4.35 -19.05
CA THR A 76 18.22 -4.46 -20.19
C THR A 76 17.87 -5.94 -20.37
N ASP A 77 16.58 -6.26 -20.49
CA ASP A 77 16.14 -7.62 -20.77
C ASP A 77 16.36 -8.02 -22.24
N ASP A 78 16.10 -9.29 -22.58
CA ASP A 78 16.27 -9.82 -23.94
C ASP A 78 15.35 -9.15 -24.97
N ALA A 79 14.27 -8.49 -24.51
CA ALA A 79 13.33 -7.75 -25.35
C ALA A 79 13.73 -6.26 -25.51
N GLY A 80 14.84 -5.83 -24.92
CA GLY A 80 15.31 -4.44 -24.99
C GLY A 80 14.67 -3.51 -23.95
N ASN A 81 13.84 -4.02 -23.04
CA ASN A 81 13.23 -3.21 -22.00
C ASN A 81 14.22 -2.98 -20.86
N ARG A 82 14.22 -1.76 -20.32
CA ARG A 82 15.00 -1.44 -19.12
C ARG A 82 14.39 -2.13 -17.91
N THR A 83 15.22 -2.82 -17.15
CA THR A 83 14.88 -3.43 -15.86
C THR A 83 15.92 -3.05 -14.81
N LYS A 84 15.64 -3.34 -13.54
CA LYS A 84 16.50 -2.98 -12.42
C LYS A 84 16.56 -4.12 -11.41
N GLU A 85 17.75 -4.37 -10.88
CA GLU A 85 17.98 -5.33 -9.80
C GLU A 85 18.61 -4.63 -8.60
N PHE A 86 18.15 -4.99 -7.40
CA PHE A 86 18.69 -4.46 -6.14
C PHE A 86 19.20 -5.60 -5.27
N LEU A 87 20.46 -5.51 -4.84
CA LEU A 87 21.06 -6.49 -3.95
C LEU A 87 21.80 -5.81 -2.80
N PRO A 88 21.72 -6.34 -1.57
CA PRO A 88 22.54 -5.87 -0.47
C PRO A 88 23.98 -6.36 -0.63
N VAL A 89 24.92 -5.54 -0.17
CA VAL A 89 26.34 -5.90 -0.10
C VAL A 89 26.86 -5.57 1.29
N THR A 90 27.35 -6.58 2.01
CA THR A 90 27.97 -6.43 3.33
C THR A 90 29.39 -6.96 3.31
N PHE A 91 30.25 -6.44 4.20
CA PHE A 91 31.56 -7.02 4.42
C PHE A 91 31.40 -8.27 5.28
N CYS A 92 31.84 -9.42 4.79
CA CYS A 92 31.59 -10.70 5.44
C CYS A 92 32.87 -11.41 5.85
N ASP A 93 32.81 -12.12 6.97
CA ASP A 93 33.68 -13.24 7.25
C ASP A 93 33.29 -14.41 6.33
N LEU A 94 34.29 -14.98 5.67
CA LEU A 94 34.16 -16.09 4.72
C LEU A 94 34.74 -17.39 5.29
N GLY A 95 35.23 -17.36 6.53
CA GLY A 95 35.95 -18.44 7.18
C GLY A 95 37.45 -18.46 6.83
N ASN A 96 38.22 -19.19 7.62
CA ASN A 96 39.66 -19.40 7.42
C ASN A 96 40.47 -18.10 7.32
N GLY A 97 40.09 -17.08 8.11
CA GLY A 97 40.73 -15.76 8.12
C GLY A 97 40.46 -14.90 6.88
N LYS A 98 39.59 -15.35 5.95
CA LYS A 98 39.23 -14.59 4.75
C LYS A 98 38.04 -13.70 5.03
N ARG A 99 38.14 -12.42 4.69
CA ARG A 99 37.06 -11.44 4.74
C ARG A 99 36.83 -10.85 3.35
N GLY A 100 35.63 -10.36 3.07
CA GLY A 100 35.38 -9.66 1.81
C GLY A 100 33.92 -9.26 1.59
N TRP A 101 33.72 -8.32 0.66
CA TRP A 101 32.40 -7.87 0.24
C TRP A 101 31.61 -8.98 -0.45
N ARG A 102 30.39 -9.24 0.01
CA ARG A 102 29.51 -10.28 -0.56
C ARG A 102 28.08 -9.77 -0.66
N SER A 103 27.38 -10.24 -1.68
CA SER A 103 25.92 -10.12 -1.74
C SER A 103 25.32 -10.92 -0.59
N LYS A 104 24.95 -10.21 0.47
CA LYS A 104 24.41 -10.72 1.72
C LYS A 104 23.71 -9.57 2.43
N GLY A 105 22.50 -9.82 2.94
CA GLY A 105 21.71 -8.82 3.63
C GLY A 105 22.33 -8.38 4.96
N MET A 106 22.13 -7.11 5.30
CA MET A 106 22.30 -6.62 6.67
C MET A 106 21.38 -7.44 7.60
N PRO A 107 21.88 -7.86 8.79
CA PRO A 107 21.09 -8.54 9.80
C PRO A 107 19.98 -7.62 10.30
N SER A 108 18.91 -8.25 10.78
CA SER A 108 17.80 -7.55 11.41
C SER A 108 18.14 -7.25 12.89
N PRO A 109 17.70 -6.11 13.44
CA PRO A 109 17.01 -5.04 12.74
C PRO A 109 17.98 -4.17 11.92
N ARG A 110 17.56 -3.79 10.72
CA ARG A 110 18.36 -3.00 9.78
C ARG A 110 18.23 -1.50 10.10
N PRO A 111 19.28 -0.69 9.95
CA PRO A 111 19.15 0.76 10.12
C PRO A 111 18.34 1.38 8.98
N LEU A 112 17.63 2.46 9.29
CA LEU A 112 17.07 3.37 8.29
C LEU A 112 18.19 4.07 7.50
N PHE A 113 17.95 4.37 6.21
CA PHE A 113 18.95 5.07 5.41
C PHE A 113 19.14 6.50 5.91
N GLY A 114 20.38 6.90 6.18
CA GLY A 114 20.69 8.21 6.78
C GLY A 114 20.39 8.30 8.28
N LEU A 115 20.45 7.16 9.01
CA LEU A 115 20.20 7.10 10.46
C LEU A 115 20.95 8.18 11.27
N PRO A 116 22.24 8.47 11.05
CA PRO A 116 22.92 9.55 11.78
C PRO A 116 22.23 10.91 11.65
N ASP A 117 21.80 11.30 10.44
CA ASP A 117 21.10 12.56 10.20
C ASP A 117 19.73 12.57 10.87
N LEU A 118 19.05 11.42 10.86
CA LEU A 118 17.75 11.22 11.51
C LEU A 118 17.82 11.39 13.02
N LEU A 119 18.91 10.93 13.65
CA LEU A 119 19.16 11.11 15.08
C LEU A 119 19.63 12.53 15.41
N ALA A 120 20.45 13.14 14.55
CA ALA A 120 20.96 14.49 14.74
C ALA A 120 19.86 15.58 14.65
N ARG A 121 18.84 15.35 13.82
CA ARG A 121 17.68 16.23 13.66
C ARG A 121 16.42 15.59 14.24
N SER A 122 16.41 15.37 15.55
CA SER A 122 15.35 14.63 16.25
C SER A 122 13.99 15.36 16.27
N ASP A 123 13.98 16.67 16.08
CA ASP A 123 12.79 17.54 16.06
C ASP A 123 12.14 17.68 14.68
N ALA A 124 12.88 17.37 13.61
CA ALA A 124 12.37 17.46 12.25
C ALA A 124 11.34 16.35 11.92
N LEU A 125 10.45 16.62 10.95
CA LEU A 125 9.58 15.61 10.37
C LEU A 125 10.42 14.52 9.68
N VAL A 126 9.95 13.27 9.73
CA VAL A 126 10.60 12.15 9.03
C VAL A 126 9.89 11.91 7.71
N LEU A 127 10.56 12.08 6.58
CA LEU A 127 10.03 11.74 5.26
C LEU A 127 10.51 10.34 4.87
N VAL A 128 9.62 9.35 4.82
CA VAL A 128 9.94 7.98 4.42
C VAL A 128 9.53 7.77 2.96
N CYS A 129 10.52 7.51 2.11
CA CYS A 129 10.32 7.17 0.69
C CYS A 129 10.44 5.65 0.47
N GLU A 130 9.89 5.13 -0.64
CA GLU A 130 9.93 3.70 -0.97
C GLU A 130 11.35 3.16 -1.26
N GLY A 131 12.20 3.97 -1.90
CA GLY A 131 13.54 3.55 -2.29
C GLY A 131 14.59 4.65 -2.12
N GLU A 132 15.86 4.26 -2.21
CA GLU A 132 16.98 5.14 -1.92
C GLU A 132 17.13 6.31 -2.92
N LYS A 133 16.76 6.10 -4.19
CA LYS A 133 16.73 7.18 -5.20
C LYS A 133 15.65 8.23 -4.86
N ALA A 134 14.45 7.78 -4.52
CA ALA A 134 13.34 8.64 -4.09
C ALA A 134 13.67 9.36 -2.78
N ARG A 135 14.38 8.70 -1.85
CA ARG A 135 14.91 9.33 -0.63
C ARG A 135 15.87 10.47 -0.96
N ASP A 136 16.85 10.25 -1.82
CA ASP A 136 17.81 11.30 -2.20
C ASP A 136 17.10 12.51 -2.81
N ALA A 137 16.09 12.27 -3.64
CA ALA A 137 15.25 13.34 -4.18
C ALA A 137 14.40 14.02 -3.09
N GLY A 138 13.83 13.24 -2.16
CA GLY A 138 13.13 13.76 -1.00
C GLY A 138 13.99 14.67 -0.13
N ALA A 139 15.27 14.34 0.07
CA ALA A 139 16.22 15.19 0.79
C ALA A 139 16.46 16.53 0.09
N ALA A 140 16.48 16.53 -1.25
CA ALA A 140 16.63 17.74 -2.05
C ALA A 140 15.33 18.58 -2.09
N LEU A 141 14.16 17.95 -2.16
CA LEU A 141 12.86 18.61 -2.29
C LEU A 141 12.29 19.09 -0.94
N PHE A 142 12.65 18.44 0.16
CA PHE A 142 12.13 18.73 1.50
C PHE A 142 13.29 18.93 2.50
N PRO A 143 14.12 19.97 2.35
CA PRO A 143 15.31 20.16 3.18
C PRO A 143 15.00 20.34 4.68
N ASP A 144 13.79 20.78 5.01
CA ASP A 144 13.30 20.93 6.39
C ASP A 144 12.80 19.62 7.02
N MET A 145 12.65 18.56 6.23
CA MET A 145 12.36 17.19 6.69
C MET A 145 13.61 16.31 6.59
N VAL A 146 13.68 15.23 7.37
CA VAL A 146 14.75 14.23 7.22
C VAL A 146 14.24 13.11 6.34
N ALA A 147 14.72 13.03 5.10
CA ALA A 147 14.38 11.96 4.18
C ALA A 147 15.12 10.66 4.55
N THR A 148 14.39 9.55 4.56
CA THR A 148 14.90 8.20 4.83
C THR A 148 14.14 7.15 4.01
N THR A 149 14.60 5.90 4.05
CA THR A 149 13.94 4.73 3.46
C THR A 149 14.37 3.49 4.26
N PRO A 150 13.51 2.48 4.43
CA PRO A 150 13.93 1.19 4.94
C PRO A 150 14.83 0.46 3.94
N ALA A 151 15.74 -0.38 4.45
CA ALA A 151 16.63 -1.16 3.61
C ALA A 151 15.85 -2.20 2.79
N HIS A 152 16.03 -2.17 1.46
CA HIS A 152 15.32 -2.98 0.45
C HIS A 152 13.86 -2.58 0.17
N GLY A 153 13.46 -1.36 0.55
CA GLY A 153 12.17 -0.77 0.17
C GLY A 153 10.96 -1.66 0.46
N ALA A 154 10.00 -1.69 -0.48
CA ALA A 154 8.72 -2.42 -0.38
C ALA A 154 8.83 -3.93 -0.08
N LYS A 155 9.97 -4.57 -0.40
CA LYS A 155 10.10 -6.03 -0.19
C LYS A 155 10.23 -6.42 1.27
N SER A 156 10.80 -5.58 2.12
CA SER A 156 11.07 -5.96 3.52
C SER A 156 11.14 -4.79 4.52
N PRO A 157 10.15 -3.87 4.58
CA PRO A 157 10.20 -2.78 5.55
C PRO A 157 10.25 -3.29 7.00
N HIS A 158 9.54 -4.38 7.29
CA HIS A 158 9.46 -5.02 8.62
C HIS A 158 10.78 -5.53 9.21
N LEU A 159 11.86 -5.57 8.42
CA LEU A 159 13.21 -5.93 8.90
C LEU A 159 14.03 -4.69 9.32
N THR A 160 13.47 -3.49 9.21
CA THR A 160 14.12 -2.22 9.55
C THR A 160 13.69 -1.74 10.93
N ASP A 161 14.62 -1.17 11.69
CA ASP A 161 14.31 -0.50 12.96
C ASP A 161 13.64 0.85 12.71
N PHE A 162 12.38 0.98 13.12
CA PHE A 162 11.62 2.24 13.07
C PHE A 162 11.63 3.00 14.40
N SER A 163 12.36 2.53 15.43
CA SER A 163 12.50 3.24 16.71
C SER A 163 12.92 4.72 16.57
N PRO A 164 13.70 5.16 15.56
CA PRO A 164 14.01 6.59 15.37
C PRO A 164 12.81 7.47 14.99
N CYS A 165 11.65 6.88 14.66
CA CYS A 165 10.39 7.57 14.41
C CYS A 165 9.58 7.84 15.69
N ALA A 166 9.96 7.27 16.83
CA ALA A 166 9.26 7.43 18.10
C ALA A 166 9.14 8.91 18.49
N GLY A 167 7.94 9.35 18.88
CA GLY A 167 7.69 10.73 19.29
C GLY A 167 7.62 11.75 18.15
N ARG A 168 7.71 11.31 16.88
CA ARG A 168 7.82 12.20 15.71
C ARG A 168 6.63 12.07 14.77
N VAL A 169 6.43 13.10 13.95
CA VAL A 169 5.51 13.06 12.82
C VAL A 169 6.24 12.44 11.62
N VAL A 170 5.66 11.39 11.07
CA VAL A 170 6.21 10.64 9.92
C VAL A 170 5.38 10.95 8.69
N VAL A 171 6.00 11.41 7.62
CA VAL A 171 5.40 11.62 6.30
C VAL A 171 5.84 10.49 5.39
N ILE A 172 4.90 9.75 4.82
CA ILE A 172 5.17 8.66 3.89
C ILE A 172 4.93 9.18 2.47
N ALA A 173 5.94 9.10 1.61
CA ALA A 173 5.80 9.33 0.17
C ALA A 173 5.75 7.98 -0.54
N THR A 174 4.63 7.70 -1.19
CA THR A 174 4.39 6.43 -1.92
C THR A 174 4.61 6.64 -3.41
N ASP A 175 5.14 5.62 -4.09
CA ASP A 175 5.16 5.58 -5.55
C ASP A 175 3.72 5.53 -6.10
N HIS A 176 3.52 6.01 -7.33
CA HIS A 176 2.21 5.94 -7.98
C HIS A 176 1.90 4.52 -8.45
N ASP A 177 0.78 3.96 -7.99
CA ASP A 177 0.28 2.66 -8.46
C ASP A 177 -0.77 2.85 -9.56
N GLU A 178 -0.55 2.25 -10.73
CA GLU A 178 -1.58 2.24 -11.78
C GLU A 178 -2.85 1.50 -11.30
N PRO A 179 -4.05 2.11 -11.47
CA PRO A 179 -5.30 1.46 -11.09
C PRO A 179 -5.54 0.14 -11.84
N GLY A 180 -5.97 -0.89 -11.11
CA GLY A 180 -6.39 -2.18 -11.70
C GLY A 180 -5.23 -3.09 -12.11
N LYS A 181 -3.98 -2.74 -11.82
CA LYS A 181 -2.82 -3.58 -12.08
C LYS A 181 -2.88 -4.87 -11.25
N THR A 182 -2.51 -5.99 -11.86
CA THR A 182 -2.41 -7.29 -11.20
C THR A 182 -1.00 -7.88 -11.33
N ASP A 183 -0.63 -8.72 -10.37
CA ASP A 183 0.63 -9.47 -10.42
C ASP A 183 0.52 -10.65 -11.40
N ALA A 184 1.63 -11.39 -11.58
CA ALA A 184 1.65 -12.57 -12.45
C ALA A 184 0.66 -13.69 -12.03
N LYS A 185 0.05 -13.59 -10.85
CA LYS A 185 -0.95 -14.53 -10.32
C LYS A 185 -2.37 -13.96 -10.40
N GLY A 186 -2.57 -12.79 -10.99
CA GLY A 186 -3.87 -12.13 -11.12
C GLY A 186 -4.35 -11.42 -9.85
N LYS A 187 -3.53 -11.30 -8.81
CA LYS A 187 -3.89 -10.57 -7.58
C LYS A 187 -3.69 -9.07 -7.81
N PRO A 188 -4.55 -8.18 -7.26
CA PRO A 188 -4.29 -6.74 -7.25
C PRO A 188 -2.87 -6.43 -6.78
N HIS A 189 -2.17 -5.58 -7.54
CA HIS A 189 -0.77 -5.26 -7.33
C HIS A 189 -0.61 -3.75 -7.18
N HIS A 190 -0.38 -3.30 -5.95
CA HIS A 190 -0.26 -1.89 -5.57
C HIS A 190 0.99 -1.72 -4.68
N PRO A 191 2.21 -1.88 -5.24
CA PRO A 191 3.45 -1.87 -4.46
C PRO A 191 3.65 -0.59 -3.64
N GLY A 192 3.28 0.59 -4.16
CA GLY A 192 3.38 1.86 -3.45
C GLY A 192 2.45 1.92 -2.23
N ARG A 193 1.21 1.47 -2.39
CA ARG A 193 0.23 1.35 -1.31
C ARG A 193 0.65 0.32 -0.28
N ASP A 194 1.09 -0.87 -0.70
CA ASP A 194 1.53 -1.95 0.18
C ASP A 194 2.76 -1.54 1.01
N PHE A 195 3.70 -0.82 0.39
CA PHE A 195 4.84 -0.20 1.06
C PHE A 195 4.37 0.78 2.14
N GLY A 196 3.53 1.76 1.77
CA GLY A 196 3.11 2.78 2.69
C GLY A 196 2.28 2.24 3.85
N ASP A 197 1.40 1.25 3.61
CA ASP A 197 0.64 0.57 4.65
C ASP A 197 1.56 -0.11 5.67
N THR A 198 2.60 -0.81 5.18
CA THR A 198 3.59 -1.46 6.05
C THR A 198 4.40 -0.44 6.85
N VAL A 199 4.87 0.65 6.22
CA VAL A 199 5.63 1.71 6.91
C VAL A 199 4.77 2.42 7.95
N ALA A 200 3.50 2.70 7.65
CA ALA A 200 2.60 3.32 8.60
C ALA A 200 2.38 2.46 9.83
N GLU A 201 2.23 1.14 9.66
CA GLU A 201 2.15 0.19 10.78
C GLU A 201 3.43 0.19 11.62
N MET A 202 4.61 0.10 10.99
CA MET A 202 5.89 0.08 11.70
C MET A 202 6.17 1.39 12.43
N ALA A 203 5.91 2.54 11.81
CA ALA A 203 6.09 3.85 12.41
C ALA A 203 5.17 4.05 13.63
N ARG A 204 3.89 3.64 13.54
CA ARG A 204 2.96 3.69 14.67
C ARG A 204 3.38 2.74 15.79
N ALA A 205 3.77 1.52 15.45
CA ALA A 205 4.26 0.54 16.44
C ALA A 205 5.52 1.04 17.17
N ALA A 206 6.37 1.80 16.47
CA ALA A 206 7.52 2.47 17.07
C ALA A 206 7.16 3.71 17.92
N GLY A 207 5.91 4.17 17.90
CA GLY A 207 5.44 5.31 18.69
C GLY A 207 5.51 6.66 17.99
N ALA A 208 5.44 6.72 16.65
CA ALA A 208 5.22 7.98 15.93
C ALA A 208 3.94 8.67 16.42
N VAL A 209 3.99 9.99 16.65
CA VAL A 209 2.84 10.75 17.17
C VAL A 209 1.79 11.00 16.10
N GLU A 210 2.21 11.03 14.83
CA GLU A 210 1.33 11.18 13.69
C GLU A 210 1.98 10.55 12.46
N VAL A 211 1.14 9.96 11.60
CA VAL A 211 1.59 9.45 10.29
C VAL A 211 0.76 10.15 9.22
N LEU A 212 1.45 10.85 8.33
CA LEU A 212 0.92 11.60 7.21
C LEU A 212 1.31 10.92 5.89
N HIS A 213 0.54 11.18 4.84
CA HIS A 213 0.76 10.74 3.48
C HIS A 213 1.09 11.96 2.63
N LEU A 214 2.12 11.84 1.81
CA LEU A 214 2.34 12.66 0.62
C LEU A 214 1.94 11.82 -0.61
N PRO A 215 0.71 11.96 -1.11
CA PRO A 215 0.27 11.28 -2.31
C PRO A 215 1.09 11.71 -3.54
N PRO A 216 1.40 10.80 -4.47
CA PRO A 216 2.20 11.12 -5.66
C PRO A 216 1.52 12.16 -6.56
N ASP A 217 0.19 12.20 -6.63
CA ASP A 217 -0.57 13.17 -7.43
C ASP A 217 -0.40 14.62 -6.95
N ARG A 218 0.03 14.86 -5.70
CA ARG A 218 0.30 16.22 -5.21
C ARG A 218 1.34 16.95 -6.06
N LEU A 219 2.37 16.24 -6.46
CA LEU A 219 3.44 16.76 -7.31
C LEU A 219 3.29 16.26 -8.75
N GLY A 220 2.91 15.00 -8.94
CA GLY A 220 2.79 14.35 -10.25
C GLY A 220 1.66 14.88 -11.13
N ALA A 221 0.64 15.54 -10.57
CA ALA A 221 -0.41 16.19 -11.35
C ALA A 221 0.10 17.44 -12.12
N TRP A 222 1.37 17.82 -11.97
CA TRP A 222 1.95 18.99 -12.61
C TRP A 222 3.25 18.66 -13.34
N LEU A 223 3.55 19.49 -14.35
CA LEU A 223 4.80 19.50 -15.10
C LEU A 223 5.38 20.92 -15.08
N TRP A 224 6.68 21.05 -15.26
CA TRP A 224 7.34 22.33 -15.47
C TRP A 224 7.64 22.56 -16.95
N ARG A 225 7.15 23.67 -17.50
CA ARG A 225 7.45 24.11 -18.87
C ARG A 225 7.82 25.59 -18.83
N ASP A 226 8.99 25.92 -19.38
CA ASP A 226 9.50 27.30 -19.45
C ASP A 226 9.49 28.04 -18.09
N GLY A 227 9.73 27.31 -16.99
CA GLY A 227 9.73 27.86 -15.63
C GLY A 227 8.35 28.03 -14.99
N GLU A 228 7.28 27.62 -15.68
CA GLU A 228 5.91 27.65 -15.16
C GLU A 228 5.37 26.25 -14.88
N ARG A 229 4.57 26.14 -13.82
CA ARG A 229 3.89 24.90 -13.45
C ARG A 229 2.59 24.77 -14.25
N VAL A 230 2.50 23.74 -15.08
CA VAL A 230 1.31 23.42 -15.89
C VAL A 230 0.69 22.09 -15.46
N PRO A 231 -0.64 21.91 -15.55
CA PRO A 231 -1.27 20.62 -15.25
C PRO A 231 -0.78 19.52 -16.20
N ARG A 232 -0.55 18.32 -15.67
CA ARG A 232 -0.32 17.11 -16.48
C ARG A 232 -1.62 16.70 -17.15
N THR A 233 -1.57 16.46 -18.46
CA THR A 233 -2.73 16.01 -19.27
C THR A 233 -2.79 14.50 -19.45
N ASP A 234 -1.62 13.85 -19.47
CA ASP A 234 -1.51 12.40 -19.59
C ASP A 234 -1.64 11.73 -18.21
N PRO A 235 -2.02 10.45 -18.14
CA PRO A 235 -2.01 9.70 -16.89
C PRO A 235 -0.64 9.76 -16.20
N LEU A 236 -0.63 9.83 -14.88
CA LEU A 236 0.61 9.75 -14.11
C LEU A 236 1.24 8.36 -14.35
N PRO A 237 2.54 8.28 -14.72
CA PRO A 237 3.17 6.99 -14.99
C PRO A 237 3.12 6.07 -13.78
N ASP A 238 2.99 4.76 -14.03
CA ASP A 238 3.15 3.74 -13.01
C ASP A 238 4.57 3.77 -12.43
N GLY A 239 4.68 3.71 -11.10
CA GLY A 239 5.93 3.83 -10.37
C GLY A 239 6.50 5.25 -10.30
N TRP A 240 5.73 6.29 -10.65
CA TRP A 240 6.18 7.68 -10.53
C TRP A 240 6.46 8.02 -9.05
N ASP A 241 7.64 8.58 -8.77
CA ASP A 241 8.12 8.87 -7.42
C ASP A 241 8.72 10.29 -7.25
N LEU A 242 9.26 10.61 -6.07
CA LEU A 242 9.91 11.91 -5.82
C LEU A 242 11.17 12.16 -6.66
N ALA A 243 11.85 11.11 -7.13
CA ALA A 243 12.98 11.27 -8.03
C ALA A 243 12.53 11.65 -9.43
N ASP A 244 11.35 11.21 -9.86
CA ASP A 244 10.71 11.72 -11.08
C ASP A 244 10.27 13.16 -10.91
N ALA A 245 9.69 13.53 -9.75
CA ALA A 245 9.36 14.92 -9.43
C ALA A 245 10.58 15.85 -9.59
N LEU A 246 11.72 15.48 -8.99
CA LEU A 246 12.96 16.24 -9.10
C LEU A 246 13.46 16.31 -10.56
N ALA A 247 13.38 15.20 -11.31
CA ALA A 247 13.79 15.17 -12.71
C ALA A 247 12.89 16.01 -13.63
N GLU A 248 11.61 16.14 -13.27
CA GLU A 248 10.62 16.96 -13.98
C GLU A 248 10.65 18.44 -13.59
N GLY A 249 11.64 18.86 -12.78
CA GLY A 249 11.94 20.27 -12.50
C GLY A 249 11.39 20.81 -11.19
N TRP A 250 10.83 19.96 -10.31
CA TRP A 250 10.49 20.39 -8.97
C TRP A 250 11.74 20.80 -8.17
N THR A 251 11.60 21.82 -7.34
CA THR A 251 12.65 22.34 -6.45
C THR A 251 12.12 22.48 -5.03
N ALA A 252 13.01 22.63 -4.05
CA ALA A 252 12.60 22.85 -2.66
C ALA A 252 11.68 24.07 -2.51
N GLU A 253 11.98 25.16 -3.22
CA GLU A 253 11.22 26.42 -3.16
C GLU A 253 9.80 26.24 -3.72
N THR A 254 9.69 25.55 -4.85
CA THR A 254 8.41 25.34 -5.54
C THR A 254 7.53 24.33 -4.83
N VAL A 255 8.12 23.30 -4.21
CA VAL A 255 7.43 22.37 -3.31
C VAL A 255 6.93 23.11 -2.05
N ALA A 256 7.77 23.94 -1.43
CA ALA A 256 7.40 24.72 -0.25
C ALA A 256 6.20 25.65 -0.52
N ALA A 257 6.13 26.26 -1.71
CA ALA A 257 5.01 27.09 -2.14
C ALA A 257 3.69 26.30 -2.29
N LEU A 258 3.76 25.02 -2.69
CA LEU A 258 2.58 24.16 -2.79
C LEU A 258 2.17 23.56 -1.45
N ARG A 259 3.12 23.39 -0.51
CA ARG A 259 2.86 22.76 0.80
C ARG A 259 1.83 23.49 1.65
N SER A 260 1.62 24.79 1.42
CA SER A 260 0.55 25.55 2.09
C SER A 260 -0.86 25.20 1.60
N ALA A 261 -1.00 24.43 0.52
CA ALA A 261 -2.29 24.00 0.02
C ALA A 261 -2.96 23.00 0.97
N PRO A 262 -4.29 23.11 1.17
CA PRO A 262 -5.03 22.12 1.94
C PRO A 262 -4.79 20.70 1.42
N ALA A 263 -4.63 19.75 2.34
CA ALA A 263 -4.42 18.33 2.06
C ALA A 263 -3.12 17.97 1.31
N PHE A 264 -2.15 18.88 1.14
CA PHE A 264 -0.83 18.53 0.58
C PHE A 264 -0.21 17.34 1.32
N LEU A 265 -0.25 17.40 2.66
CA LEU A 265 -0.14 16.23 3.51
C LEU A 265 -1.53 15.90 4.07
N SER A 266 -1.89 14.63 4.06
CA SER A 266 -3.13 14.13 4.66
C SER A 266 -2.81 13.04 5.69
N PRO A 267 -3.63 12.81 6.73
CA PRO A 267 -3.45 11.67 7.61
C PRO A 267 -3.32 10.38 6.80
N TYR A 268 -2.23 9.64 7.02
CA TYR A 268 -2.05 8.33 6.42
C TYR A 268 -3.09 7.41 7.06
N GLY A 269 -3.94 6.75 6.25
CA GLY A 269 -5.12 5.98 6.66
C GLY A 269 -5.31 5.81 8.17
N THR A 270 -6.20 6.59 8.78
CA THR A 270 -6.73 6.39 10.15
C THR A 270 -7.84 5.31 10.19
N THR A 271 -7.93 4.49 9.14
CA THR A 271 -8.88 3.37 9.04
C THR A 271 -8.14 2.04 9.00
N LYS A 272 -7.49 1.65 10.10
CA LYS A 272 -7.77 0.30 10.60
C LYS A 272 -9.06 0.47 11.40
N PRO A 273 -10.22 -0.04 10.94
CA PRO A 273 -11.24 -0.39 11.92
C PRO A 273 -10.55 -1.36 12.87
N ASP A 274 -10.54 -1.06 14.17
CA ASP A 274 -10.29 -2.07 15.19
C ASP A 274 -11.26 -3.22 14.95
N THR A 275 -10.79 -4.20 14.19
CA THR A 275 -11.41 -5.51 14.10
C THR A 275 -10.60 -6.33 15.09
N PRO A 276 -11.12 -6.65 16.29
CA PRO A 276 -10.48 -7.65 17.12
C PRO A 276 -10.37 -8.93 16.28
N ALA A 277 -9.19 -9.52 16.30
CA ALA A 277 -8.80 -10.70 15.53
C ALA A 277 -9.96 -11.67 15.32
N ALA A 278 -10.53 -11.68 14.11
CA ALA A 278 -11.39 -12.76 13.68
C ALA A 278 -10.46 -13.91 13.29
N THR A 279 -10.46 -14.92 14.15
CA THR A 279 -9.85 -16.23 13.96
C THR A 279 -10.10 -16.78 12.56
N ASP A 280 -9.06 -17.36 11.99
CA ASP A 280 -9.02 -18.07 10.71
C ASP A 280 -10.28 -18.91 10.46
N ALA A 281 -11.08 -18.48 9.48
CA ALA A 281 -12.11 -19.30 8.84
C ALA A 281 -12.20 -18.87 7.37
N GLU A 282 -11.42 -19.57 6.54
CA GLU A 282 -11.57 -19.77 5.08
C GLU A 282 -12.44 -18.76 4.31
N SER A 283 -11.79 -17.75 3.74
CA SER A 283 -12.38 -16.83 2.77
C SER A 283 -12.60 -17.53 1.42
N LYS A 284 -13.84 -17.94 1.14
CA LYS A 284 -14.35 -17.95 -0.24
C LYS A 284 -14.49 -16.48 -0.68
N GLU A 285 -13.88 -16.12 -1.80
CA GLU A 285 -14.06 -14.81 -2.44
C GLU A 285 -15.54 -14.46 -2.53
N TRP A 286 -15.90 -13.32 -1.93
CA TRP A 286 -17.22 -12.74 -2.06
C TRP A 286 -17.37 -12.15 -3.47
N ASP A 287 -17.85 -12.97 -4.41
CA ASP A 287 -18.08 -12.58 -5.82
C ASP A 287 -19.25 -11.58 -5.93
N TRP A 288 -18.95 -10.29 -5.74
CA TRP A 288 -19.93 -9.21 -5.78
C TRP A 288 -20.01 -8.61 -7.20
N PRO A 289 -21.18 -8.64 -7.87
CA PRO A 289 -21.26 -8.39 -9.32
C PRO A 289 -21.37 -6.91 -9.69
N PHE A 290 -20.84 -5.99 -8.87
CA PHE A 290 -20.94 -4.55 -9.08
C PHE A 290 -19.59 -3.87 -9.05
N ARG A 291 -19.44 -2.80 -9.83
CA ARG A 291 -18.27 -1.91 -9.80
C ARG A 291 -18.69 -0.45 -9.79
N LEU A 292 -17.93 0.37 -9.07
CA LEU A 292 -18.08 1.83 -9.04
C LEU A 292 -17.10 2.45 -10.03
N MET A 293 -17.61 3.23 -10.96
CA MET A 293 -16.85 4.00 -11.95
C MET A 293 -17.01 5.50 -11.67
N PRO A 294 -16.10 6.37 -12.16
CA PRO A 294 -16.24 7.82 -12.01
C PRO A 294 -17.60 8.37 -12.47
N TYR A 295 -18.20 7.76 -13.49
CA TYR A 295 -19.47 8.17 -14.09
C TYR A 295 -20.70 7.40 -13.57
N GLY A 296 -20.55 6.39 -12.71
CA GLY A 296 -21.69 5.63 -12.21
C GLY A 296 -21.40 4.23 -11.70
N VAL A 297 -22.46 3.48 -11.43
CA VAL A 297 -22.40 2.08 -11.01
C VAL A 297 -22.77 1.19 -12.20
N GLU A 298 -22.03 0.09 -12.36
CA GLU A 298 -22.28 -0.92 -13.38
C GLU A 298 -22.44 -2.31 -12.74
N LYS A 299 -23.32 -3.14 -13.32
CA LYS A 299 -23.53 -4.53 -12.91
C LYS A 299 -22.96 -5.49 -13.97
N ARG A 300 -22.27 -6.53 -13.51
CA ARG A 300 -21.79 -7.66 -14.31
C ARG A 300 -22.97 -8.53 -14.75
N ILE A 301 -23.05 -8.84 -16.04
CA ILE A 301 -23.97 -9.84 -16.60
C ILE A 301 -23.16 -10.93 -17.29
N ASP A 302 -23.26 -12.13 -16.76
CA ASP A 302 -22.62 -13.31 -17.31
C ASP A 302 -23.61 -13.97 -18.28
N ARG A 303 -23.32 -13.95 -19.58
CA ARG A 303 -24.11 -14.64 -20.61
C ARG A 303 -23.38 -15.90 -21.04
N VAL A 304 -24.00 -17.05 -20.78
CA VAL A 304 -23.50 -18.33 -21.26
C VAL A 304 -24.06 -18.58 -22.65
N ASP A 305 -23.18 -18.71 -23.63
CA ASP A 305 -23.53 -19.17 -24.97
C ASP A 305 -23.95 -20.65 -24.90
N ARG A 306 -25.18 -20.95 -25.33
CA ARG A 306 -25.78 -22.29 -25.18
C ARG A 306 -25.19 -23.34 -26.12
N GLU A 307 -24.48 -22.94 -27.18
CA GLU A 307 -23.90 -23.86 -28.16
C GLU A 307 -22.41 -24.11 -27.90
N THR A 308 -21.68 -23.10 -27.44
CA THR A 308 -20.23 -23.18 -27.23
C THR A 308 -19.83 -23.31 -25.75
N GLY A 309 -20.76 -23.05 -24.82
CA GLY A 309 -20.48 -23.01 -23.38
C GLY A 309 -19.62 -21.82 -22.96
N ALA A 310 -19.29 -20.91 -23.89
CA ALA A 310 -18.47 -19.73 -23.61
C ALA A 310 -19.25 -18.72 -22.76
N VAL A 311 -18.66 -18.28 -21.66
CA VAL A 311 -19.21 -17.20 -20.83
C VAL A 311 -18.70 -15.87 -21.34
N THR A 312 -19.61 -15.00 -21.77
CA THR A 312 -19.32 -13.61 -22.13
C THR A 312 -19.76 -12.69 -21.00
N ILE A 313 -18.86 -11.80 -20.58
CA ILE A 313 -19.13 -10.84 -19.50
C ILE A 313 -19.49 -9.50 -20.13
N GLU A 314 -20.70 -9.02 -19.85
CA GLU A 314 -21.20 -7.70 -20.27
C GLU A 314 -21.39 -6.82 -19.02
N TRP A 315 -20.77 -5.64 -18.99
CA TRP A 315 -21.02 -4.66 -17.94
C TRP A 315 -22.11 -3.70 -18.39
N ARG A 316 -23.18 -3.55 -17.58
CA ARG A 316 -24.28 -2.65 -17.89
C ARG A 316 -24.40 -1.56 -16.85
N TRP A 317 -24.44 -0.32 -17.33
CA TRP A 317 -24.63 0.87 -16.49
C TRP A 317 -26.03 0.90 -15.88
N ILE A 318 -26.10 1.14 -14.56
CA ILE A 318 -27.36 1.13 -13.79
C ILE A 318 -27.76 2.52 -13.30
N CYS A 319 -26.83 3.32 -12.80
CA CYS A 319 -27.10 4.65 -12.25
C CYS A 319 -25.84 5.51 -12.14
N SER A 320 -26.00 6.81 -11.92
CA SER A 320 -24.90 7.73 -11.60
C SER A 320 -24.27 7.37 -10.26
N ARG A 321 -23.10 7.95 -9.97
CA ARG A 321 -22.24 7.49 -8.87
C ARG A 321 -22.96 7.56 -7.53
N ILE A 322 -23.08 6.39 -6.89
CA ILE A 322 -23.58 6.22 -5.54
C ILE A 322 -22.72 5.17 -4.82
N GLU A 323 -22.37 5.47 -3.59
CA GLU A 323 -21.53 4.65 -2.74
C GLU A 323 -22.29 4.27 -1.46
N VAL A 324 -22.14 3.03 -1.04
CA VAL A 324 -22.62 2.56 0.26
C VAL A 324 -21.46 2.69 1.24
N ALA A 325 -21.35 3.85 1.88
CA ALA A 325 -20.18 4.22 2.70
C ALA A 325 -20.12 3.46 4.04
N ALA A 326 -21.27 3.13 4.65
CA ALA A 326 -21.32 2.42 5.93
C ALA A 326 -22.65 1.68 6.15
N GLU A 327 -22.65 0.67 7.01
CA GLU A 327 -23.89 0.19 7.64
C GLU A 327 -24.24 1.13 8.80
N THR A 328 -25.47 1.61 8.86
CA THR A 328 -25.91 2.48 9.97
C THR A 328 -26.74 1.69 10.97
N ARG A 329 -26.64 2.00 12.27
CA ARG A 329 -27.60 1.51 13.29
C ARG A 329 -27.86 2.56 14.37
N ASN A 330 -29.02 2.49 15.02
CA ASN A 330 -29.29 3.26 16.24
C ASN A 330 -28.48 2.74 17.44
N THR A 331 -28.51 3.47 18.55
CA THR A 331 -27.82 3.12 19.80
C THR A 331 -28.24 1.75 20.33
N ASP A 332 -29.52 1.38 20.17
CA ASP A 332 -30.08 0.10 20.63
C ASP A 332 -29.74 -1.07 19.69
N GLY A 333 -29.10 -0.80 18.55
CA GLY A 333 -28.69 -1.82 17.58
C GLY A 333 -29.83 -2.49 16.79
N THR A 334 -31.03 -1.90 16.77
CA THR A 334 -32.24 -2.44 16.15
C THR A 334 -32.62 -1.81 14.81
N ALA A 335 -32.27 -0.54 14.58
CA ALA A 335 -32.65 0.22 13.38
C ALA A 335 -31.51 0.26 12.34
N TRP A 336 -31.30 -0.85 11.64
CA TRP A 336 -30.24 -0.97 10.63
C TRP A 336 -30.55 -0.22 9.33
N GLY A 337 -29.52 0.34 8.72
CA GLY A 337 -29.58 1.17 7.52
C GLY A 337 -28.28 1.12 6.70
N ARG A 338 -28.23 1.93 5.65
CA ARG A 338 -27.06 2.19 4.80
C ARG A 338 -26.80 3.68 4.75
N LEU A 339 -25.56 4.09 4.98
CA LEU A 339 -25.12 5.44 4.65
C LEU A 339 -24.81 5.47 3.16
N LEU A 340 -25.65 6.16 2.39
CA LEU A 340 -25.50 6.34 0.96
C LEU A 340 -24.86 7.70 0.69
N SER A 341 -23.79 7.72 -0.09
CA SER A 341 -23.14 8.95 -0.55
C SER A 341 -23.27 9.03 -2.08
N LEU A 342 -23.76 10.14 -2.59
CA LEU A 342 -23.91 10.36 -4.03
C LEU A 342 -23.52 11.78 -4.41
N THR A 343 -23.10 11.95 -5.67
CA THR A 343 -22.83 13.27 -6.25
C THR A 343 -23.98 13.64 -7.17
N ASP A 344 -24.60 14.80 -6.94
CA ASP A 344 -25.65 15.30 -7.82
C ASP A 344 -25.10 15.88 -9.13
N ARG A 345 -26.00 16.29 -10.03
CA ARG A 345 -25.63 16.85 -11.35
C ARG A 345 -24.89 18.17 -11.28
N ASP A 346 -24.96 18.86 -10.15
CA ASP A 346 -24.23 20.11 -9.90
C ASP A 346 -22.86 19.84 -9.25
N GLY A 347 -22.47 18.57 -9.08
CA GLY A 347 -21.20 18.17 -8.46
C GLY A 347 -21.22 18.21 -6.93
N ARG A 348 -22.38 18.41 -6.28
CA ARG A 348 -22.46 18.45 -4.82
C ARG A 348 -22.60 17.05 -4.24
N ALA A 349 -21.74 16.72 -3.28
CA ALA A 349 -21.86 15.49 -2.51
C ALA A 349 -23.04 15.58 -1.53
N LYS A 350 -23.82 14.50 -1.47
CA LYS A 350 -24.99 14.37 -0.60
C LYS A 350 -24.94 13.02 0.09
N GLU A 351 -25.17 13.03 1.40
CA GLU A 351 -25.21 11.83 2.22
C GLU A 351 -26.61 11.58 2.77
N TRP A 352 -26.98 10.32 2.86
CA TRP A 352 -28.26 9.92 3.44
C TRP A 352 -28.15 8.57 4.16
N ALA A 353 -28.45 8.57 5.45
CA ALA A 353 -28.67 7.35 6.23
C ALA A 353 -30.03 6.75 5.88
N MET A 354 -30.05 5.87 4.87
CA MET A 354 -31.23 5.16 4.41
C MET A 354 -31.59 4.00 5.36
N PRO A 355 -32.79 3.96 5.96
CA PRO A 355 -33.24 2.80 6.72
C PRO A 355 -33.41 1.57 5.84
N MET A 356 -32.89 0.40 6.26
CA MET A 356 -33.08 -0.85 5.52
C MET A 356 -34.55 -1.27 5.45
N SER A 357 -35.40 -0.79 6.37
CA SER A 357 -36.85 -1.01 6.31
C SER A 357 -37.51 -0.44 5.04
N MET A 358 -36.89 0.55 4.39
CA MET A 358 -37.37 1.06 3.10
C MET A 358 -37.22 0.06 1.95
N LEU A 359 -36.43 -1.01 2.14
CA LEU A 359 -36.29 -2.11 1.19
C LEU A 359 -37.32 -3.23 1.41
N ALA A 360 -38.18 -3.15 2.44
CA ALA A 360 -39.18 -4.18 2.72
C ALA A 360 -40.28 -4.29 1.64
N GLY A 361 -40.51 -3.21 0.88
CA GLY A 361 -41.46 -3.15 -0.23
C GLY A 361 -40.80 -3.33 -1.60
N ASP A 362 -41.42 -2.75 -2.63
CA ASP A 362 -40.91 -2.76 -4.02
C ASP A 362 -39.68 -1.85 -4.22
N GLY A 363 -39.26 -1.12 -3.18
CA GLY A 363 -38.16 -0.18 -3.19
C GLY A 363 -38.49 1.20 -3.78
N THR A 364 -39.76 1.52 -4.00
CA THR A 364 -40.16 2.81 -4.61
C THR A 364 -39.80 3.98 -3.71
N ALA A 365 -40.08 3.88 -2.40
CA ALA A 365 -39.83 4.95 -1.44
C ALA A 365 -38.36 5.41 -1.38
N TYR A 366 -37.40 4.49 -1.36
CA TYR A 366 -35.98 4.89 -1.32
C TYR A 366 -35.51 5.44 -2.66
N ARG A 367 -36.01 4.91 -3.78
CA ARG A 367 -35.65 5.42 -5.12
C ARG A 367 -36.19 6.83 -5.35
N GLU A 368 -37.39 7.14 -4.90
CA GLU A 368 -37.93 8.50 -4.94
C GLU A 368 -37.01 9.48 -4.21
N ARG A 369 -36.54 9.11 -3.02
CA ARG A 369 -35.60 9.93 -2.26
C ARG A 369 -34.25 10.08 -2.97
N LEU A 370 -33.71 9.01 -3.56
CA LEU A 370 -32.45 9.08 -4.32
C LEU A 370 -32.58 9.96 -5.56
N LEU A 371 -33.70 9.90 -6.27
CA LEU A 371 -34.00 10.76 -7.41
C LEU A 371 -34.10 12.24 -6.97
N GLU A 372 -34.75 12.53 -5.84
CA GLU A 372 -34.80 13.87 -5.25
C GLU A 372 -33.40 14.40 -4.88
N MET A 373 -32.53 13.53 -4.38
CA MET A 373 -31.13 13.88 -4.11
C MET A 373 -30.31 14.12 -5.39
N GLY A 374 -30.82 13.75 -6.56
CA GLY A 374 -30.18 14.01 -7.86
C GLY A 374 -29.52 12.77 -8.48
N LEU A 375 -29.76 11.57 -7.95
CA LEU A 375 -29.31 10.33 -8.58
C LEU A 375 -29.98 10.16 -9.95
N VAL A 376 -29.22 9.71 -10.94
CA VAL A 376 -29.75 9.34 -12.26
C VAL A 376 -29.77 7.83 -12.36
N ILE A 377 -30.92 7.24 -12.67
CA ILE A 377 -31.08 5.78 -12.81
C ILE A 377 -31.40 5.48 -14.28
N ALA A 378 -30.75 4.46 -14.86
CA ALA A 378 -31.07 4.00 -16.21
C ALA A 378 -32.54 3.57 -16.32
N PRO A 379 -33.19 3.80 -17.48
CA PRO A 379 -34.56 3.39 -17.69
C PRO A 379 -34.69 1.87 -17.78
N GLY A 380 -35.84 1.35 -17.33
CA GLY A 380 -36.18 -0.07 -17.43
C GLY A 380 -36.19 -0.80 -16.09
N ARG A 381 -36.60 -2.07 -16.12
CA ARG A 381 -36.71 -2.92 -14.93
C ARG A 381 -35.34 -3.34 -14.40
N PHE A 382 -34.44 -3.74 -15.30
CA PHE A 382 -33.11 -4.24 -14.93
C PHE A 382 -32.32 -3.26 -14.03
N PRO A 383 -32.15 -1.97 -14.36
CA PRO A 383 -31.40 -1.05 -13.50
C PRO A 383 -32.03 -0.83 -12.12
N ARG A 384 -33.36 -0.89 -12.00
CA ARG A 384 -34.06 -0.76 -10.72
C ARG A 384 -33.82 -1.97 -9.82
N ASP A 385 -33.91 -3.17 -10.39
CA ASP A 385 -33.65 -4.42 -9.67
C ASP A 385 -32.16 -4.50 -9.29
N ALA A 386 -31.26 -4.11 -10.19
CA ALA A 386 -29.82 -4.06 -9.96
C ALA A 386 -29.41 -3.02 -8.90
N LEU A 387 -30.04 -1.83 -8.87
CA LEU A 387 -29.80 -0.84 -7.82
C LEU A 387 -30.28 -1.34 -6.46
N HIS A 388 -31.43 -2.02 -6.42
CA HIS A 388 -31.94 -2.63 -5.19
C HIS A 388 -30.97 -3.70 -4.68
N GLU A 389 -30.47 -4.56 -5.54
CA GLU A 389 -29.45 -5.56 -5.23
C GLU A 389 -28.13 -4.92 -4.78
N PHE A 390 -27.67 -3.87 -5.46
CA PHE A 390 -26.46 -3.12 -5.09
C PHE A 390 -26.54 -2.62 -3.64
N VAL A 391 -27.62 -1.89 -3.28
CA VAL A 391 -27.77 -1.31 -1.94
C VAL A 391 -27.98 -2.37 -0.85
N SER A 392 -28.76 -3.42 -1.16
CA SER A 392 -29.10 -4.48 -0.20
C SER A 392 -27.94 -5.44 0.09
N THR A 393 -27.15 -5.79 -0.93
CA THR A 393 -26.07 -6.78 -0.81
C THR A 393 -24.71 -6.17 -0.52
N ALA A 394 -24.56 -4.85 -0.66
CA ALA A 394 -23.33 -4.15 -0.31
C ALA A 394 -22.93 -4.46 1.14
N ARG A 395 -21.65 -4.80 1.30
CA ARG A 395 -21.00 -5.10 2.58
C ARG A 395 -19.92 -4.05 2.85
N PRO A 396 -20.30 -2.81 3.22
CA PRO A 396 -19.30 -1.83 3.61
C PRO A 396 -18.58 -2.33 4.88
N GLY A 397 -17.26 -2.22 4.91
CA GLY A 397 -16.45 -2.62 6.07
C GLY A 397 -16.62 -1.68 7.28
N VAL A 398 -17.35 -0.59 7.13
CA VAL A 398 -17.54 0.47 8.13
C VAL A 398 -18.96 0.41 8.70
N LYS A 399 -19.09 0.50 10.03
CA LYS A 399 -20.38 0.64 10.73
C LYS A 399 -20.47 2.02 11.39
N ALA A 400 -21.51 2.78 11.10
CA ALA A 400 -21.78 4.11 11.65
C ALA A 400 -22.97 4.08 12.63
N ARG A 401 -22.91 4.89 13.69
CA ARG A 401 -24.04 5.07 14.63
C ARG A 401 -24.89 6.26 14.18
N CYS A 402 -26.16 6.03 13.92
CA CYS A 402 -27.13 7.07 13.59
C CYS A 402 -27.86 7.49 14.86
N VAL A 403 -27.81 8.77 15.22
CA VAL A 403 -28.59 9.35 16.32
C VAL A 403 -29.83 10.03 15.75
N SER A 404 -31.00 9.75 16.33
CA SER A 404 -32.30 10.18 15.78
C SER A 404 -32.72 11.59 16.20
N ARG A 405 -31.95 12.29 17.04
CA ARG A 405 -32.23 13.67 17.47
C ARG A 405 -30.93 14.45 17.71
N VAL A 406 -30.94 15.73 17.32
CA VAL A 406 -29.96 16.73 17.77
C VAL A 406 -30.09 16.86 19.29
N GLY A 407 -29.01 16.67 20.02
CA GLY A 407 -29.01 16.71 21.49
C GLY A 407 -27.74 16.13 22.11
N TRP A 408 -27.68 16.24 23.44
CA TRP A 408 -26.60 15.69 24.26
C TRP A 408 -26.65 14.17 24.27
N HIS A 409 -25.52 13.52 23.98
CA HIS A 409 -25.39 12.07 24.04
C HIS A 409 -23.99 11.68 24.55
N SER A 410 -23.95 10.93 25.66
CA SER A 410 -22.71 10.34 26.22
C SER A 410 -21.57 11.34 26.45
N GLY A 411 -21.86 12.59 26.81
CA GLY A 411 -20.84 13.64 27.03
C GLY A 411 -20.50 14.48 25.80
N ALA A 412 -21.07 14.17 24.65
CA ALA A 412 -20.89 14.91 23.41
C ALA A 412 -22.22 15.48 22.88
N PHE A 413 -22.21 16.73 22.41
CA PHE A 413 -23.33 17.38 21.76
C PHE A 413 -23.25 17.15 20.26
N VAL A 414 -24.18 16.38 19.71
CA VAL A 414 -24.17 16.01 18.29
C VAL A 414 -25.12 16.94 17.51
N MET A 415 -24.55 17.68 16.57
CA MET A 415 -25.27 18.52 15.59
C MET A 415 -25.24 17.88 14.20
N THR A 416 -26.04 18.42 13.27
CA THR A 416 -26.19 17.89 11.90
C THR A 416 -24.89 17.79 11.09
N HIS A 417 -23.83 18.53 11.46
CA HIS A 417 -22.54 18.53 10.74
C HIS A 417 -21.31 18.50 11.66
N THR A 418 -21.47 18.39 12.97
CA THR A 418 -20.35 18.45 13.93
C THR A 418 -20.76 17.82 15.26
N THR A 419 -19.84 17.10 15.90
CA THR A 419 -19.99 16.61 17.28
C THR A 419 -19.03 17.39 18.18
N LEU A 420 -19.53 17.98 19.26
CA LEU A 420 -18.76 18.73 20.25
C LEU A 420 -18.64 17.94 21.55
N GLY A 421 -17.42 17.52 21.92
CA GLY A 421 -17.12 16.77 23.16
C GLY A 421 -16.69 15.33 22.90
N ASP A 422 -15.87 14.77 23.79
CA ASP A 422 -15.45 13.37 23.74
C ASP A 422 -16.49 12.47 24.42
N PRO A 423 -16.97 11.41 23.76
CA PRO A 423 -17.83 10.44 24.42
C PRO A 423 -16.98 9.62 25.39
N CYS A 424 -17.12 9.91 26.69
CA CYS A 424 -16.48 9.15 27.74
C CYS A 424 -16.91 7.67 27.66
N HIS A 425 -15.95 6.77 27.53
CA HIS A 425 -16.18 5.32 27.58
C HIS A 425 -16.84 4.94 28.91
N GLY A 426 -18.02 4.32 28.81
CA GLY A 426 -18.70 3.56 29.85
C GLY A 426 -19.23 2.27 29.27
#